data_AF-A0A954IP11-F1
#
_entry.id   AF-A0A954IP11-F1
#
_cell.length_a   1.000
_cell.length_b   1.000
_cell.length_c   1.000
_cell.angle_alpha   90.00
_cell.angle_beta   90.00
_cell.angle_gamma   90.00
#
_symmetry.space_group_name_H-M   'P 1'
#
loop_
_entity.id
_entity.type
_entity.pdbx_description
1 polymer ?
#
loop_
_entity_poly.entity_id
_entity_poly.type
_entity_poly.pdbx_seq_one_letter_code
_entity_poly.pdbx_strand_id
1 'polypeptide(L)'
;MIKILQGHPVRRIRKGMILPMAALALSIILIFTAFVVDGGYIQVSKTRLQAASDAAVLAGIMDLDTSNRTVESTIDDYLASNGFNTRTAGNTRKIEYGEWDEDTGKFRASSFDAANAIRVSLKTTSIPSFFGNLMGHKEYSTSADSIAVLGGGPPRDVVVVLDCSGSMNARMSNRQSRMKNTISAAQTLISNLGEHD
;
A
#
# COMPACT_ATOMS: atom_id res chain seq x y z
N MET A 1 -36.52 -36.39 -80.13
CA MET A 1 -35.73 -35.16 -79.88
C MET A 1 -35.77 -34.88 -78.38
N ILE A 2 -34.76 -35.34 -77.62
CA ILE A 2 -34.75 -35.30 -76.15
C ILE A 2 -33.82 -34.17 -75.71
N LYS A 3 -34.36 -33.18 -75.00
CA LYS A 3 -33.63 -32.02 -74.48
C LYS A 3 -33.03 -32.38 -73.12
N ILE A 4 -31.71 -32.51 -73.05
CA ILE A 4 -30.97 -32.76 -71.80
C ILE A 4 -30.95 -31.45 -70.99
N LEU A 5 -31.52 -31.47 -69.79
CA LEU A 5 -31.50 -30.37 -68.83
C LEU A 5 -30.08 -30.22 -68.26
N GLN A 6 -29.43 -29.09 -68.53
CA GLN A 6 -28.14 -28.76 -67.93
C GLN A 6 -28.32 -28.40 -66.45
N GLY A 7 -27.64 -29.12 -65.55
CA GLY A 7 -27.62 -28.85 -64.12
C GLY A 7 -26.82 -27.59 -63.79
N HIS A 8 -27.40 -26.69 -62.99
CA HIS A 8 -26.69 -25.50 -62.50
C HIS A 8 -25.50 -25.89 -61.60
N PRO A 9 -24.34 -25.21 -61.71
CA PRO A 9 -23.18 -25.51 -60.90
C PRO A 9 -23.47 -25.23 -59.41
N VAL A 10 -23.28 -26.26 -58.57
CA VAL A 10 -23.37 -26.15 -57.11
C VAL A 10 -22.30 -25.15 -56.63
N ARG A 11 -22.73 -24.05 -56.00
CA ARG A 11 -21.83 -23.03 -55.43
C ARG A 11 -20.83 -23.69 -54.48
N ARG A 12 -19.53 -23.60 -54.78
CA ARG A 12 -18.46 -24.00 -53.85
C ARG A 12 -18.57 -23.17 -52.56
N ILE A 13 -18.86 -23.85 -51.45
CA ILE A 13 -18.79 -23.26 -50.11
C ILE A 13 -17.31 -22.95 -49.83
N ARG A 14 -16.95 -21.67 -49.79
CA ARG A 14 -15.61 -21.24 -49.35
C ARG A 14 -15.52 -21.46 -47.85
N LYS A 15 -14.57 -22.29 -47.39
CA LYS A 15 -14.26 -22.44 -45.96
C LYS A 15 -13.64 -21.13 -45.47
N GLY A 16 -14.39 -20.36 -44.68
CA GLY A 16 -13.91 -19.10 -44.13
C GLY A 16 -12.91 -19.35 -43.00
N MET A 17 -11.68 -18.83 -43.11
CA MET A 17 -10.68 -18.89 -42.03
C MET A 17 -10.94 -17.91 -40.88
N ILE A 18 -12.05 -17.16 -40.93
CA ILE A 18 -12.39 -16.15 -39.93
C ILE A 18 -12.64 -16.79 -38.57
N LEU A 19 -13.33 -17.93 -38.52
CA LEU A 19 -13.67 -18.61 -37.26
C LEU A 19 -12.43 -19.01 -36.45
N PRO A 20 -11.42 -19.72 -37.00
CA PRO A 20 -10.22 -20.05 -36.24
C PRO A 20 -9.36 -18.82 -35.89
N MET A 21 -9.29 -17.82 -36.77
CA MET A 21 -8.54 -16.57 -36.49
C MET A 21 -9.18 -15.77 -35.36
N ALA A 22 -10.52 -15.65 -35.37
CA ALA A 22 -11.26 -14.97 -34.31
C ALA A 22 -11.14 -15.72 -32.97
N ALA A 23 -11.20 -17.06 -32.99
CA ALA A 23 -11.00 -17.87 -31.79
C ALA A 23 -9.59 -17.66 -31.20
N LEU A 24 -8.55 -17.63 -32.04
CA LEU A 24 -7.17 -17.37 -31.60
C LEU A 24 -7.00 -15.97 -31.03
N ALA A 25 -7.52 -14.94 -31.71
CA ALA A 25 -7.47 -13.56 -31.23
C ALA A 25 -8.18 -13.37 -29.87
N LEU A 26 -9.37 -13.96 -29.72
CA LEU A 26 -10.14 -13.89 -28.47
C LEU A 26 -9.40 -14.59 -27.32
N SER A 27 -8.76 -15.74 -27.59
CA SER A 27 -7.97 -16.47 -26.61
C SER A 27 -6.79 -15.65 -26.09
N ILE A 28 -6.08 -14.95 -26.99
CA ILE A 28 -4.97 -14.06 -26.62
C ILE A 28 -5.46 -12.91 -25.75
N ILE A 29 -6.57 -12.26 -26.11
CA ILE A 29 -7.14 -11.16 -25.33
C ILE A 29 -7.53 -11.63 -23.92
N LEU A 30 -8.13 -12.80 -23.78
CA LEU A 30 -8.48 -13.36 -22.47
C LEU A 30 -7.26 -13.63 -21.61
N ILE A 31 -6.16 -14.14 -22.18
CA ILE A 31 -4.92 -14.38 -21.43
C ILE A 31 -4.31 -13.07 -20.92
N PHE A 32 -4.26 -12.03 -21.75
CA PHE A 32 -3.77 -10.72 -21.30
C PHE A 32 -4.71 -10.09 -20.26
N THR A 33 -6.02 -10.21 -20.43
CA THR A 33 -7.00 -9.72 -19.46
C THR A 33 -6.83 -10.43 -18.12
N ALA A 34 -6.67 -11.76 -18.14
CA ALA A 34 -6.38 -12.56 -16.97
C ALA A 34 -5.14 -12.07 -16.22
N PHE A 35 -4.04 -11.88 -16.95
CA PHE A 35 -2.78 -11.40 -16.39
C PHE A 35 -2.91 -10.00 -15.76
N VAL A 36 -3.56 -9.06 -16.45
CA VAL A 36 -3.74 -7.68 -15.97
C VAL A 36 -4.65 -7.62 -14.75
N VAL A 37 -5.76 -8.36 -14.74
CA VAL A 37 -6.73 -8.34 -13.64
C VAL A 37 -6.14 -8.97 -12.38
N ASP A 38 -5.61 -10.19 -12.48
CA ASP A 38 -5.07 -10.89 -11.31
C ASP A 38 -3.81 -10.20 -10.79
N GLY A 39 -2.89 -9.81 -11.68
CA GLY A 39 -1.67 -9.09 -11.31
C GLY A 39 -1.97 -7.72 -10.67
N GLY A 40 -2.89 -6.96 -11.26
CA GLY A 40 -3.33 -5.68 -10.72
C GLY A 40 -3.96 -5.83 -9.33
N TYR A 41 -4.80 -6.85 -9.15
CA TYR A 41 -5.48 -7.09 -7.87
C TYR A 41 -4.51 -7.50 -6.76
N ILE A 42 -3.50 -8.34 -7.06
CA ILE A 42 -2.43 -8.69 -6.12
C ILE A 42 -1.66 -7.44 -5.69
N GLN A 43 -1.31 -6.57 -6.65
CA GLN A 43 -0.56 -5.35 -6.34
C GLN A 43 -1.35 -4.38 -5.46
N VAL A 44 -2.64 -4.17 -5.76
CA VAL A 44 -3.52 -3.34 -4.92
C VAL A 44 -3.66 -3.94 -3.52
N SER A 45 -3.80 -5.26 -3.41
CA SER A 45 -3.90 -5.95 -2.12
C SER A 45 -2.61 -5.77 -1.30
N LYS A 46 -1.44 -5.88 -1.95
CA LYS A 46 -0.14 -5.62 -1.32
C LYS A 46 -0.03 -4.18 -0.82
N THR A 47 -0.42 -3.19 -1.62
CA THR A 47 -0.41 -1.77 -1.22
C THR A 47 -1.33 -1.52 -0.03
N ARG A 48 -2.53 -2.12 0.00
CA ARG A 48 -3.45 -2.00 1.14
C ARG A 48 -2.88 -2.61 2.41
N LEU A 49 -2.21 -3.77 2.31
CA LEU A 49 -1.56 -4.40 3.45
C LEU A 49 -0.39 -3.57 3.97
N GLN A 50 0.41 -2.99 3.08
CA GLN A 50 1.50 -2.10 3.47
C GLN A 50 0.94 -0.88 4.22
N ALA A 51 -0.10 -0.23 3.68
CA ALA A 51 -0.73 0.91 4.34
C ALA A 51 -1.32 0.54 5.71
N ALA A 52 -1.96 -0.63 5.84
CA ALA A 52 -2.47 -1.11 7.12
C ALA A 52 -1.34 -1.38 8.13
N SER A 53 -0.25 -2.00 7.67
CA SER A 53 0.95 -2.28 8.48
C SER A 53 1.64 -1.00 8.95
N ASP A 54 1.85 -0.03 8.05
CA ASP A 54 2.46 1.26 8.35
C ASP A 54 1.63 2.05 9.37
N ALA A 55 0.31 2.10 9.19
CA ALA A 55 -0.61 2.76 10.11
C ALA A 55 -0.61 2.09 11.50
N ALA A 56 -0.65 0.76 11.54
CA ALA A 56 -0.70 0.01 12.79
C ALA A 56 0.62 0.12 13.58
N VAL A 57 1.76 0.04 12.90
CA VAL A 57 3.08 0.18 13.53
C VAL A 57 3.30 1.57 14.09
N LEU A 58 2.92 2.61 13.34
CA LEU A 58 3.02 3.99 13.80
C LEU A 58 2.07 4.29 14.96
N ALA A 59 0.90 3.66 15.00
CA ALA A 59 0.02 3.76 16.15
C ALA A 59 0.58 3.02 17.38
N GLY A 60 1.02 1.78 17.18
CA GLY A 60 1.53 0.94 18.27
C GLY A 60 2.81 1.48 18.91
N ILE A 61 3.70 2.11 18.14
CA ILE A 61 4.95 2.66 18.68
C ILE A 61 4.71 3.81 19.68
N MET A 62 3.61 4.55 19.55
CA MET A 62 3.27 5.62 20.51
C MET A 62 2.91 5.09 21.90
N ASP A 63 2.48 3.82 21.99
CA ASP A 63 2.09 3.17 23.25
C ASP A 63 3.21 2.30 23.83
N LEU A 64 4.43 2.33 23.25
CA LEU A 64 5.54 1.48 23.64
C LEU A 64 5.94 1.63 25.11
N ASP A 65 5.87 2.86 25.65
CA ASP A 65 6.20 3.15 27.05
C ASP A 65 5.11 2.69 28.05
N THR A 66 3.96 2.20 27.57
CA THR A 66 2.83 1.83 28.43
C THR A 66 2.85 0.35 28.81
N SER A 67 2.59 -0.54 27.86
CA SER A 67 2.62 -2.00 28.08
C SER A 67 2.51 -2.76 26.75
N ASN A 68 3.01 -4.00 26.70
CA ASN A 68 2.91 -4.84 25.51
C ASN A 68 1.45 -5.08 25.08
N ARG A 69 0.53 -5.19 26.04
CA ARG A 69 -0.88 -5.47 25.80
C ARG A 69 -1.58 -4.26 25.18
N THR A 70 -1.22 -3.05 25.61
CA THR A 70 -1.72 -1.81 25.01
C THR A 70 -1.25 -1.71 23.56
N VAL A 71 0.04 -1.92 23.31
CA VAL A 71 0.62 -1.90 21.96
C VAL A 71 -0.08 -2.90 21.04
N GLU A 72 -0.24 -4.15 21.48
CA GLU A 72 -0.92 -5.19 20.69
C GLU A 72 -2.38 -4.83 20.41
N SER A 73 -3.09 -4.26 21.38
CA SER A 73 -4.47 -3.80 21.21
C SER A 73 -4.57 -2.67 20.19
N THR A 74 -3.71 -1.66 20.32
CA THR A 74 -3.67 -0.52 19.40
C THR A 74 -3.34 -0.97 17.97
N ILE A 75 -2.36 -1.87 17.81
CA ILE A 75 -2.04 -2.47 16.51
C ILE A 75 -3.27 -3.18 15.92
N ASP A 76 -3.96 -4.02 16.70
CA ASP A 76 -5.14 -4.74 16.22
C ASP A 76 -6.28 -3.79 15.83
N ASP A 77 -6.50 -2.71 16.57
CA ASP A 77 -7.53 -1.70 16.27
C ASP A 77 -7.22 -0.95 14.97
N TYR A 78 -5.97 -0.53 14.77
CA TYR A 78 -5.56 0.16 13.55
C TYR A 78 -5.54 -0.77 12.33
N LEU A 79 -5.16 -2.04 12.49
CA LEU A 79 -5.29 -3.05 11.43
C LEU A 79 -6.75 -3.23 11.03
N ALA A 80 -7.66 -3.37 12.00
CA ALA A 80 -9.09 -3.54 11.74
C ALA A 80 -9.68 -2.31 11.02
N SER A 81 -9.31 -1.11 11.44
CA SER A 81 -9.75 0.15 10.79
C SER A 81 -9.27 0.27 9.34
N ASN A 82 -8.11 -0.32 9.02
CA ASN A 82 -7.54 -0.38 7.67
C ASN A 82 -7.99 -1.62 6.86
N GLY A 83 -9.01 -2.34 7.34
CA GLY A 83 -9.60 -3.48 6.63
C GLY A 83 -8.80 -4.78 6.73
N PHE A 84 -7.80 -4.85 7.61
CA PHE A 84 -7.07 -6.08 7.91
C PHE A 84 -7.58 -6.70 9.22
N ASN A 85 -8.48 -7.69 9.10
CA ASN A 85 -8.96 -8.43 10.25
C ASN A 85 -8.08 -9.66 10.51
N THR A 86 -7.47 -9.72 11.69
CA THR A 86 -6.56 -10.78 12.12
C THR A 86 -7.28 -12.09 12.45
N ARG A 87 -8.62 -12.05 12.59
CA ARG A 87 -9.47 -13.22 12.80
C ARG A 87 -9.94 -13.89 11.51
N THR A 88 -9.75 -13.23 10.35
CA THR A 88 -10.08 -13.82 9.05
C THR A 88 -9.12 -14.95 8.74
N ALA A 89 -9.64 -16.10 8.33
CA ALA A 89 -8.83 -17.25 7.92
C ALA A 89 -7.83 -16.83 6.82
N GLY A 90 -6.57 -17.27 6.94
CA GLY A 90 -5.51 -16.93 6.01
C GLY A 90 -4.81 -15.59 6.28
N ASN A 91 -5.34 -14.74 7.16
CA ASN A 91 -4.64 -13.56 7.66
C ASN A 91 -3.79 -13.91 8.87
N THR A 92 -2.57 -13.37 8.93
CA THR A 92 -1.65 -13.56 10.05
C THR A 92 -0.94 -12.25 10.33
N ARG A 93 -0.80 -11.93 11.62
CA ARG A 93 0.03 -10.82 12.10
C ARG A 93 1.18 -11.39 12.92
N LYS A 94 2.34 -10.76 12.86
CA LYS A 94 3.46 -10.98 13.77
C LYS A 94 3.95 -9.62 14.24
N ILE A 95 4.11 -9.47 15.55
CA ILE A 95 4.65 -8.26 16.18
C ILE A 95 5.98 -8.65 16.80
N GLU A 96 7.03 -7.88 16.50
CA GLU A 96 8.35 -8.06 17.06
C GLU A 96 8.82 -6.76 17.66
N TYR A 97 9.25 -6.81 18.92
CA TYR A 97 9.88 -5.72 19.64
C TYR A 97 11.39 -5.79 19.42
N GLY A 98 12.04 -4.63 19.33
CA GLY A 98 13.44 -4.58 19.00
C GLY A 98 14.09 -3.23 19.18
N GLU A 99 15.39 -3.22 18.92
CA GLU A 99 16.21 -2.03 18.78
C GLU A 99 16.45 -1.73 17.30
N TRP A 100 16.30 -0.45 16.93
CA TRP A 100 16.77 0.08 15.66
C TRP A 100 18.20 0.57 15.82
N ASP A 101 19.09 0.00 15.02
CA ASP A 101 20.49 0.40 14.94
C ASP A 101 20.61 1.50 13.87
N GLU A 102 20.83 2.74 14.30
CA GLU A 102 20.88 3.93 13.44
C GLU A 102 22.09 3.92 12.49
N ASP A 103 23.23 3.40 12.94
CA ASP A 103 24.47 3.34 12.16
C ASP A 103 24.36 2.35 10.99
N THR A 104 23.72 1.21 11.22
CA THR A 104 23.58 0.15 10.22
C THR A 104 22.25 0.15 9.49
N GLY A 105 21.26 0.91 9.98
CA GLY A 105 19.90 0.97 9.45
C GLY A 105 19.17 -0.37 9.56
N LYS A 106 19.39 -1.11 10.66
CA LYS A 106 18.86 -2.47 10.83
C LYS A 106 18.08 -2.62 12.12
N PHE A 107 16.99 -3.38 12.02
CA PHE A 107 16.21 -3.83 13.16
C PHE A 107 16.82 -5.08 13.78
N ARG A 108 16.99 -5.06 15.11
CA ARG A 108 17.46 -6.18 15.93
C ARG A 108 16.39 -6.52 16.96
N ALA A 109 15.84 -7.73 16.91
CA ALA A 109 14.83 -8.15 17.87
C ALA A 109 15.41 -8.16 19.31
N SER A 110 14.65 -7.63 20.26
CA SER A 110 15.01 -7.51 21.68
C SER A 110 13.77 -7.70 22.56
N SER A 111 13.93 -7.61 23.89
CA SER A 111 12.81 -7.63 24.82
C SER A 111 12.00 -6.34 24.76
N PHE A 112 10.71 -6.41 25.07
CA PHE A 112 9.81 -5.25 25.15
C PHE A 112 10.40 -4.09 25.97
N ASP A 113 10.96 -4.39 27.15
CA ASP A 113 11.47 -3.38 28.09
C ASP A 113 12.70 -2.60 27.57
N ALA A 114 13.37 -3.11 26.53
CA ALA A 114 14.54 -2.49 25.91
C ALA A 114 14.27 -2.08 24.45
N ALA A 115 13.03 -2.19 23.98
CA ALA A 115 12.71 -1.89 22.61
C ALA A 115 12.60 -0.38 22.41
N ASN A 116 13.25 0.13 21.37
CA ASN A 116 12.99 1.47 20.81
C ASN A 116 12.27 1.37 19.46
N ALA A 117 12.03 0.16 18.96
CA ALA A 117 11.42 -0.08 17.66
C ALA A 117 10.45 -1.26 17.68
N ILE A 118 9.44 -1.18 16.82
CA ILE A 118 8.47 -2.26 16.60
C ILE A 118 8.48 -2.61 15.13
N ARG A 119 8.50 -3.91 14.83
CA ARG A 119 8.23 -4.46 13.51
C ARG A 119 6.88 -5.18 13.52
N VAL A 120 6.01 -4.84 12.58
CA VAL A 120 4.80 -5.63 12.28
C VAL A 120 4.95 -6.26 10.90
N SER A 121 4.69 -7.56 10.86
CA SER A 121 4.62 -8.35 9.64
C SER A 121 3.20 -8.86 9.46
N LEU A 122 2.60 -8.51 8.33
CA LEU A 122 1.28 -8.99 7.92
C LEU A 122 1.44 -9.99 6.78
N LYS A 123 0.63 -11.04 6.83
CA LYS A 123 0.50 -12.00 5.73
C LYS A 123 -0.98 -12.29 5.49
N THR A 124 -1.38 -12.34 4.22
CA THR A 124 -2.67 -12.88 3.81
C THR A 124 -2.47 -13.95 2.76
N THR A 125 -3.21 -15.05 2.85
CA THR A 125 -3.19 -16.13 1.85
C THR A 125 -4.45 -16.20 1.01
N SER A 126 -5.44 -15.34 1.28
CA SER A 126 -6.79 -15.47 0.73
C SER A 126 -7.14 -14.38 -0.27
N ILE A 127 -6.17 -13.98 -1.10
CA ILE A 127 -6.44 -13.08 -2.22
C ILE A 127 -7.08 -13.91 -3.34
N PRO A 128 -8.35 -13.67 -3.70
CA PRO A 128 -9.01 -14.43 -4.76
C PRO A 128 -8.29 -14.24 -6.10
N SER A 129 -8.12 -15.34 -6.83
CA SER A 129 -7.77 -15.31 -8.25
C SER A 129 -9.04 -15.24 -9.09
N PHE A 130 -9.11 -14.34 -10.07
CA PHE A 130 -10.24 -14.30 -10.99
C PHE A 130 -10.02 -15.29 -12.14
N PHE A 131 -8.86 -15.22 -12.78
CA PHE A 131 -8.52 -16.07 -13.93
C PHE A 131 -7.49 -17.16 -13.60
N GLY A 132 -6.72 -17.01 -12.52
CA GLY A 132 -5.83 -18.06 -11.99
C GLY A 132 -6.55 -19.37 -11.67
N ASN A 133 -7.85 -19.30 -11.36
CA ASN A 133 -8.71 -20.48 -11.20
C ASN A 133 -8.70 -21.40 -12.44
N LEU A 134 -8.58 -20.84 -13.64
CA LEU A 134 -8.47 -21.61 -14.89
C LEU A 134 -7.14 -22.39 -14.98
N MET A 135 -6.10 -21.91 -14.29
CA MET A 135 -4.76 -22.52 -14.23
C MET A 135 -4.55 -23.33 -12.94
N GLY A 136 -5.59 -23.54 -12.12
CA GLY A 136 -5.53 -24.34 -10.89
C GLY A 136 -5.06 -23.60 -9.63
N HIS A 137 -4.80 -22.29 -9.73
CA HIS A 137 -4.46 -21.44 -8.58
C HIS A 137 -5.73 -20.75 -8.09
N LYS A 138 -6.21 -21.08 -6.89
CA LYS A 138 -7.46 -20.50 -6.35
C LYS A 138 -7.25 -19.21 -5.56
N GLU A 139 -6.09 -19.11 -4.92
CA GLU A 139 -5.75 -18.02 -4.03
C GLU A 139 -4.28 -17.66 -4.19
N TYR A 140 -3.96 -16.39 -3.97
CA TYR A 140 -2.60 -15.88 -3.89
C TYR A 140 -2.29 -15.42 -2.47
N SER A 141 -1.02 -15.55 -2.09
CA SER A 141 -0.51 -15.03 -0.83
C SER A 141 0.37 -13.82 -1.04
N THR A 142 0.27 -12.84 -0.15
CA THR A 142 1.16 -11.68 -0.11
C THR A 142 1.45 -11.30 1.34
N SER A 143 2.53 -10.55 1.54
CA SER A 143 2.96 -10.05 2.84
C SER A 143 3.44 -8.61 2.76
N ALA A 144 3.38 -7.94 3.90
CA ALA A 144 3.84 -6.58 4.12
C ALA A 144 4.57 -6.52 5.46
N ASP A 145 5.66 -5.76 5.50
CA ASP A 145 6.49 -5.56 6.69
C ASP A 145 6.68 -4.06 6.89
N SER A 146 6.52 -3.61 8.13
CA SER A 146 6.70 -2.21 8.52
C SER A 146 7.42 -2.11 9.85
N ILE A 147 8.28 -1.09 9.98
CA ILE A 147 9.07 -0.83 11.18
C ILE A 147 8.89 0.63 11.56
N ALA A 148 8.60 0.91 12.83
CA ALA A 148 8.69 2.25 13.40
C ALA A 148 9.62 2.25 14.60
N VAL A 149 10.16 3.43 14.86
CA VAL A 149 11.16 3.70 15.89
C VAL A 149 10.66 4.87 16.74
N LEU A 150 10.77 4.75 18.06
CA LEU A 150 10.44 5.77 19.05
C LEU A 150 11.70 6.53 19.45
N GLY A 151 11.84 7.78 18.98
CA GLY A 151 13.06 8.56 19.15
C GLY A 151 14.22 8.01 18.29
N GLY A 152 15.15 8.87 17.85
CA GLY A 152 16.31 8.38 17.09
C GLY A 152 15.99 7.91 15.65
N GLY A 153 15.11 8.64 14.95
CA GLY A 153 14.94 8.45 13.52
C GLY A 153 16.12 9.07 12.74
N PRO A 154 16.42 8.61 11.52
CA PRO A 154 17.38 9.33 10.67
C PRO A 154 16.95 10.80 10.53
N PRO A 155 17.91 11.74 10.44
CA PRO A 155 17.64 13.16 10.41
C PRO A 155 16.56 13.50 9.38
N ARG A 156 15.60 14.34 9.79
CA ARG A 156 14.47 14.73 8.95
C ARG A 156 14.79 16.05 8.25
N ASP A 157 14.77 16.03 6.92
CA ASP A 157 14.85 17.26 6.13
C ASP A 157 13.48 17.97 6.09
N VAL A 158 13.41 19.16 6.68
CA VAL A 158 12.20 20.00 6.71
C VAL A 158 12.40 21.22 5.82
N VAL A 159 11.52 21.40 4.83
CA VAL A 159 11.49 22.59 3.97
C VAL A 159 10.30 23.46 4.33
N VAL A 160 10.57 24.68 4.80
CA VAL A 160 9.54 25.68 5.10
C VAL A 160 9.46 26.67 3.94
N VAL A 161 8.30 26.73 3.28
CA VAL A 161 8.02 27.71 2.22
C VAL A 161 7.15 28.82 2.77
N LEU A 162 7.66 30.05 2.78
CA LEU A 162 6.96 31.21 3.30
C LEU A 162 6.52 32.12 2.14
N ASP A 163 5.25 32.54 2.14
CA ASP A 163 4.77 33.59 1.25
C ASP A 163 5.35 34.95 1.69
N CYS A 164 5.96 35.66 0.75
CA CYS A 164 6.54 37.00 0.92
C CYS A 164 5.82 38.07 0.07
N SER A 165 4.59 37.78 -0.39
CA SER A 165 3.79 38.71 -1.19
C SER A 165 3.46 40.01 -0.43
N GLY A 166 3.15 41.10 -1.15
CA GLY A 166 2.79 42.39 -0.54
C GLY A 166 1.58 42.32 0.42
N SER A 167 0.71 41.31 0.26
CA SER A 167 -0.42 41.06 1.15
C SER A 167 0.00 40.66 2.58
N MET A 168 1.24 40.17 2.75
CA MET A 168 1.81 39.82 4.05
C MET A 168 2.17 41.06 4.90
N ASN A 169 2.12 42.27 4.33
CA ASN A 169 2.23 43.51 5.08
C ASN A 169 0.90 43.94 5.75
N ALA A 170 -0.20 43.22 5.49
CA ALA A 170 -1.50 43.53 6.11
C ALA A 170 -1.43 43.34 7.64
N ARG A 171 -2.07 44.28 8.37
CA ARG A 171 -2.16 44.25 9.83
C ARG A 171 -3.17 43.20 10.29
N MET A 172 -2.81 42.49 11.36
CA MET A 172 -3.67 41.53 12.06
C MET A 172 -4.21 42.12 13.37
N SER A 173 -5.15 41.42 14.01
CA SER A 173 -5.78 41.81 15.28
C SER A 173 -4.78 42.02 16.42
N ASN A 174 -3.65 41.32 16.38
CA ASN A 174 -2.55 41.45 17.34
C ASN A 174 -1.62 42.65 17.06
N ARG A 175 -2.03 43.58 16.19
CA ARG A 175 -1.30 44.80 15.81
C ARG A 175 0.04 44.56 15.09
N GLN A 176 0.36 43.32 14.73
CA GLN A 176 1.51 42.98 13.90
C GLN A 176 1.10 42.76 12.44
N SER A 177 2.06 42.83 11.51
CA SER A 177 1.82 42.40 10.13
C SER A 177 1.78 40.87 10.08
N ARG A 178 1.08 40.32 9.08
CA ARG A 178 1.11 38.88 8.80
C ARG A 178 2.54 38.35 8.72
N MET A 179 3.42 39.07 8.03
CA MET A 179 4.85 38.72 7.91
C MET A 179 5.55 38.58 9.26
N LYS A 180 5.33 39.51 10.21
CA LYS A 180 5.96 39.44 11.54
C LYS A 180 5.49 38.23 12.33
N ASN A 181 4.19 37.91 12.26
CA ASN A 181 3.65 36.72 12.90
C ASN A 181 4.21 35.43 12.27
N THR A 182 4.31 35.39 10.94
CA THR A 182 4.87 34.23 10.22
C THR A 182 6.36 34.02 10.53
N ILE A 183 7.15 35.09 10.63
CA ILE A 183 8.57 35.01 11.05
C ILE A 183 8.66 34.47 12.48
N SER A 184 7.86 35.01 13.41
CA SER A 184 7.87 34.55 14.80
C SER A 184 7.49 33.08 14.91
N ALA A 185 6.47 32.64 14.16
CA ALA A 185 6.06 31.24 14.14
C ALA A 185 7.14 30.33 13.52
N ALA A 186 7.79 30.76 12.45
CA ALA A 186 8.89 30.02 11.83
C ALA A 186 10.09 29.90 12.77
N GLN A 187 10.41 30.95 13.53
CA GLN A 187 11.47 30.91 14.54
C GLN A 187 11.14 29.94 15.68
N THR A 188 9.90 29.96 16.19
CA THR A 188 9.45 29.00 17.21
C THR A 188 9.44 27.56 16.68
N LEU A 189 9.07 27.35 15.41
CA LEU A 189 9.14 26.03 14.79
C LEU A 189 10.59 25.53 14.73
N ILE A 190 11.52 26.36 14.26
CA ILE A 190 12.94 26.01 14.16
C ILE A 190 13.53 25.75 15.55
N SER A 191 13.19 26.57 16.56
CA SER A 191 13.70 26.34 17.92
C SER A 191 13.20 25.01 18.50
N ASN A 192 11.91 24.70 18.33
CA ASN A 192 11.35 23.45 18.84
C ASN A 192 11.87 22.22 18.08
N LEU A 193 12.19 22.35 16.80
CA LEU A 193 12.84 21.28 16.03
C LEU A 193 14.28 21.03 16.48
N GLY A 194 15.00 22.08 16.92
CA GLY A 194 16.40 21.98 17.35
C GLY A 194 16.63 21.58 18.82
N GLU A 195 15.59 21.46 19.63
CA GLU A 195 15.69 21.05 21.06
C GLU A 195 15.58 19.54 21.28
N HIS A 196 15.25 18.76 20.24
CA HIS A 196 15.05 17.31 20.33
C HIS A 196 16.22 16.46 19.76
N ASP A 197 17.35 17.11 19.46
CA ASP A 197 18.65 16.46 19.18
C ASP A 197 19.53 16.41 20.45
#